data_AF-A0A6N6L4D2-F1
#
_entry.id   AF-A0A6N6L4D2-F1
#
_cell.length_a   1.000
_cell.length_b   1.000
_cell.length_c   1.000
_cell.angle_alpha   90.00
_cell.angle_beta   90.00
_cell.angle_gamma   90.00
#
_symmetry.space_group_name_H-M   'P 1'
#
loop_
_entity.id
_entity.type
_entity.pdbx_description
1 polymer ?
#
loop_
_entity_poly.entity_id
_entity_poly.type
_entity_poly.pdbx_seq_one_letter_code
_entity_poly.pdbx_strand_id
1 'polypeptide(L)'
;MEPRFNIFRSLSRVFKAFSALALLITIVLALGVLSLTFRGLAETDEITLLSVIFNQISPSGTISAGLTILLIVILYGGVMATSLFAIGEAMVVMLAIEENSRASAVLLNRMAKRDNGT
;
A
#
# COMPACT_ATOMS: atom_id res chain seq x y z
N MET A 1 14.76 -19.32 -16.96
CA MET A 1 13.55 -18.85 -16.25
C MET A 1 12.58 -18.35 -17.31
N GLU A 2 11.34 -18.83 -17.31
CA GLU A 2 10.37 -18.42 -18.34
C GLU A 2 10.03 -16.91 -18.18
N PRO A 3 9.86 -16.17 -19.28
CA PRO A 3 9.69 -14.70 -19.25
C PRO A 3 8.48 -14.25 -18.41
N ARG A 4 7.46 -15.09 -18.26
CA ARG A 4 6.27 -14.84 -17.43
C ARG A 4 6.58 -14.61 -15.96
N PHE A 5 7.53 -15.34 -15.36
CA PHE A 5 7.85 -15.21 -13.94
C PHE A 5 8.53 -13.88 -13.59
N ASN A 6 9.33 -13.36 -14.52
CA ASN A 6 9.98 -12.06 -14.34
C ASN A 6 8.95 -10.91 -14.32
N ILE A 7 7.86 -11.03 -15.07
CA ILE A 7 6.78 -10.04 -15.09
C ILE A 7 6.08 -9.98 -13.73
N PHE A 8 5.69 -11.12 -13.16
CA PHE A 8 5.05 -11.17 -11.84
C PHE A 8 5.95 -10.63 -10.72
N ARG A 9 7.25 -10.91 -10.79
CA ARG A 9 8.24 -10.37 -9.85
C ARG A 9 8.37 -8.85 -9.96
N SER A 10 8.34 -8.32 -11.19
CA SER A 10 8.34 -6.87 -11.43
C SER A 10 7.07 -6.23 -10.90
N LEU A 11 5.92 -6.85 -11.16
CA LEU A 11 4.61 -6.34 -10.73
C LEU A 11 4.49 -6.27 -9.20
N SER A 12 4.99 -7.27 -8.47
CA SER A 12 5.07 -7.22 -7.00
C SER A 12 5.87 -6.02 -6.49
N ARG A 13 7.01 -5.69 -7.13
CA ARG A 13 7.81 -4.51 -6.75
C ARG A 13 7.04 -3.23 -7.00
N VAL A 14 6.29 -3.15 -8.10
CA VAL A 14 5.44 -2.01 -8.43
C VAL A 14 4.35 -1.82 -7.38
N PHE A 15 3.67 -2.89 -6.95
CA PHE A 15 2.68 -2.80 -5.86
C PHE A 15 3.29 -2.32 -4.54
N LYS A 16 4.48 -2.80 -4.19
CA LYS A 16 5.21 -2.32 -3.00
C LYS A 16 5.59 -0.84 -3.12
N ALA A 17 6.00 -0.39 -4.31
CA ALA A 17 6.30 1.02 -4.56
C ALA A 17 5.04 1.89 -4.43
N PHE A 18 3.90 1.45 -4.97
CA PHE A 18 2.62 2.15 -4.81
C PHE A 18 2.15 2.19 -3.36
N SER A 19 2.36 1.12 -2.59
CA SER A 19 2.09 1.12 -1.15
C SER A 19 2.90 2.19 -0.43
N ALA A 20 4.21 2.28 -0.70
CA ALA A 20 5.07 3.29 -0.10
C ALA A 20 4.64 4.71 -0.48
N LEU A 21 4.25 4.92 -1.75
CA LEU A 21 3.74 6.20 -2.24
C LEU A 21 2.40 6.57 -1.59
N ALA A 22 1.48 5.61 -1.44
CA ALA A 22 0.21 5.83 -0.73
C ALA A 22 0.42 6.19 0.74
N LEU A 23 1.39 5.55 1.41
CA LEU A 23 1.76 5.85 2.79
C LEU A 23 2.33 7.27 2.89
N LEU A 24 3.22 7.66 1.97
CA LEU A 24 3.77 9.01 1.91
C LEU A 24 2.68 10.07 1.73
N ILE A 25 1.75 9.86 0.80
CA ILE A 25 0.60 10.75 0.60
C ILE A 25 -0.26 10.83 1.87
N THR A 26 -0.50 9.70 2.53
CA THR A 26 -1.26 9.65 3.79
C THR A 26 -0.61 10.50 4.88
N ILE A 27 0.72 10.43 5.01
CA ILE A 27 1.47 11.26 5.97
C ILE A 27 1.34 12.74 5.62
N VAL A 28 1.51 13.12 4.36
CA VAL A 28 1.39 14.52 3.91
C VAL A 28 -0.02 15.06 4.18
N LEU A 29 -1.06 14.27 3.89
CA LEU A 29 -2.45 14.64 4.17
C LEU A 29 -2.71 14.77 5.68
N ALA A 30 -2.22 13.83 6.49
CA ALA A 30 -2.36 13.89 7.95
C ALA A 30 -1.69 15.14 8.54
N LEU A 31 -0.48 15.49 8.08
CA LEU A 31 0.21 16.72 8.46
C LEU A 31 -0.57 17.97 8.00
N GLY A 32 -1.16 17.93 6.80
CA GLY A 32 -2.03 18.99 6.29
C GLY A 32 -3.23 19.23 7.21
N VAL A 33 -3.95 18.17 7.58
CA VAL A 33 -5.09 18.24 8.51
C VAL A 33 -4.68 18.79 9.86
N LEU A 34 -3.56 18.33 10.41
CA LEU A 34 -3.00 18.85 11.66
C LEU A 34 -2.72 20.35 11.58
N SER A 35 -2.05 20.81 10.53
CA SER A 35 -1.73 22.23 10.34
C SER A 35 -2.98 23.11 10.24
N LEU A 36 -4.02 22.65 9.55
CA LEU A 36 -5.29 23.35 9.41
C LEU A 36 -6.06 23.38 10.74
N THR A 37 -6.03 22.29 11.50
CA THR A 37 -6.69 22.21 12.81
C THR A 37 -6.07 23.20 13.80
N PHE A 38 -4.74 23.35 13.80
CA PHE A 38 -4.06 24.34 14.64
C PHE A 38 -4.21 25.78 14.11
N ARG A 39 -4.24 26.00 12.79
CA ARG A 39 -4.49 27.33 12.20
C ARG A 39 -5.91 27.83 12.46
N GLY A 40 -6.91 26.95 12.47
CA GLY A 40 -8.29 27.30 12.84
C GLY A 40 -8.44 27.88 14.25
N LEU A 41 -7.47 27.66 15.15
CA LEU A 41 -7.44 28.32 16.48
C LEU A 41 -6.90 29.76 16.44
N ALA A 42 -6.12 30.11 15.42
CA ALA A 42 -5.50 31.42 15.26
C ALA A 42 -6.19 32.11 14.08
N GLU A 43 -7.30 32.83 14.35
CA GLU A 43 -8.10 33.60 13.38
C GLU A 43 -7.21 34.35 12.36
N THR A 44 -6.93 33.71 11.22
CA THR A 44 -6.12 34.29 10.15
C THR A 44 -6.77 33.90 8.82
N ASP A 45 -7.23 34.90 8.07
CA ASP A 45 -7.96 34.80 6.79
C ASP A 45 -7.06 34.34 5.61
N GLU A 46 -6.05 33.51 5.85
CA GLU A 46 -5.23 32.95 4.77
C GLU A 46 -5.89 31.72 4.14
N ILE A 47 -6.50 31.92 2.98
CA ILE A 47 -7.07 30.84 2.16
C ILE A 47 -5.93 30.11 1.45
N THR A 48 -5.73 28.83 1.79
CA THR A 48 -4.82 27.92 1.09
C THR A 48 -5.62 26.89 0.29
N LEU A 49 -5.06 26.34 -0.80
CA LEU A 49 -5.71 25.27 -1.58
C LEU A 49 -6.13 24.07 -0.70
N LEU A 50 -5.33 23.78 0.31
CA LEU A 50 -5.61 22.78 1.32
C LEU A 50 -6.83 23.15 2.18
N SER A 51 -6.94 24.40 2.64
CA SER A 51 -8.12 24.84 3.41
C SER A 51 -9.41 24.80 2.57
N VAL A 52 -9.35 25.05 1.26
CA VAL A 52 -10.52 24.94 0.38
C VAL A 52 -11.03 23.49 0.27
N ILE A 53 -10.12 22.53 0.08
CA ILE A 53 -10.49 21.10 -0.02
C ILE A 53 -11.07 20.62 1.32
N PHE A 54 -10.49 21.02 2.44
CA PHE A 54 -10.91 20.56 3.77
C PHE A 54 -12.13 21.31 4.34
N ASN A 55 -12.34 22.60 4.01
CA ASN A 55 -13.54 23.35 4.43
C ASN A 55 -14.84 22.78 3.82
N GLN A 56 -14.76 22.09 2.67
CA GLN A 56 -15.91 21.36 2.14
C GLN A 56 -16.27 20.11 2.96
N ILE A 57 -15.31 19.56 3.71
CA ILE A 57 -15.45 18.32 4.48
C ILE A 57 -15.80 18.61 5.95
N SER A 58 -15.42 19.78 6.48
CA SER A 58 -15.86 20.27 7.80
C SER A 58 -16.10 21.78 7.80
N PRO A 59 -17.37 22.22 7.72
CA PRO A 59 -17.73 23.64 7.79
C PRO A 59 -17.47 24.25 9.19
N SER A 60 -17.44 23.42 10.23
CA SER A 60 -17.13 23.84 11.58
C SER A 60 -15.64 23.62 11.86
N GLY A 61 -14.86 24.68 11.91
CA GLY A 61 -13.43 24.65 12.29
C GLY A 61 -13.16 24.25 13.75
N THR A 62 -13.97 23.36 14.32
CA THR A 62 -13.81 22.85 15.69
C THR A 62 -12.72 21.79 15.74
N ILE A 63 -11.95 21.78 16.84
CA ILE A 63 -10.88 20.81 17.10
C ILE A 63 -11.38 19.37 16.95
N SER A 64 -12.60 19.09 17.43
CA SER A 64 -13.21 17.76 17.36
C SER A 64 -13.42 17.28 15.93
N ALA A 65 -13.78 18.18 15.01
CA ALA A 65 -13.96 17.85 13.61
C ALA A 65 -12.63 17.54 12.92
N GLY A 66 -11.60 18.36 13.15
CA GLY A 66 -10.25 18.14 12.63
C GLY A 66 -9.64 16.82 13.11
N LEU A 67 -9.83 16.47 14.38
CA LEU A 67 -9.33 15.23 14.97
C LEU A 67 -10.05 13.98 14.41
N THR A 68 -11.35 14.10 14.15
CA THR A 68 -12.14 13.04 13.51
C THR A 68 -11.68 12.82 12.07
N ILE A 69 -11.45 13.88 11.30
CA ILE A 69 -10.93 13.79 9.93
C ILE A 69 -9.53 13.18 9.93
N LEU A 70 -8.65 13.60 10.84
CA LEU A 70 -7.31 13.03 10.97
C LEU A 70 -7.35 11.53 11.21
N LEU A 71 -8.23 11.07 12.10
CA LEU A 71 -8.44 9.65 12.37
C LEU A 71 -8.89 8.90 11.12
N ILE A 72 -9.84 9.45 10.37
CA ILE A 72 -10.33 8.84 9.11
C ILE A 72 -9.21 8.76 8.07
N VAL A 73 -8.42 9.83 7.89
CA VAL A 73 -7.31 9.88 6.92
C VAL A 73 -6.26 8.82 7.25
N ILE A 74 -5.87 8.70 8.53
CA ILE A 74 -4.88 7.72 8.97
C ILE A 74 -5.41 6.29 8.83
N LEU A 75 -6.65 6.03 9.24
CA LEU A 75 -7.25 4.70 9.13
C LEU A 75 -7.41 4.28 7.68
N TYR A 76 -8.01 5.13 6.85
CA TYR A 76 -8.25 4.82 5.44
C TYR A 76 -6.94 4.69 4.66
N GLY A 77 -6.04 5.67 4.79
CA GLY A 77 -4.74 5.64 4.13
C GLY A 77 -3.84 4.50 4.60
N GLY A 78 -3.87 4.19 5.90
CA GLY A 78 -3.16 3.06 6.49
C GLY A 78 -3.66 1.70 5.99
N VAL A 79 -4.98 1.48 5.98
CA VAL A 79 -5.58 0.25 5.44
C VAL A 79 -5.28 0.11 3.94
N MET A 80 -5.37 1.20 3.18
CA MET A 80 -5.04 1.20 1.76
C MET A 80 -3.56 0.86 1.51
N ALA A 81 -2.63 1.50 2.22
CA ALA A 81 -1.20 1.24 2.05
C ALA A 81 -0.82 -0.20 2.45
N THR A 82 -1.36 -0.69 3.57
CA THR A 82 -1.07 -2.05 4.06
C THR A 82 -1.67 -3.13 3.15
N SER A 83 -2.87 -2.93 2.61
CA SER A 83 -3.48 -3.88 1.66
C SER A 83 -2.69 -3.96 0.35
N LEU A 84 -2.24 -2.82 -0.20
CA LEU A 84 -1.35 -2.80 -1.37
C LEU A 84 -0.04 -3.55 -1.12
N PHE A 85 0.55 -3.38 0.06
CA PHE A 85 1.76 -4.11 0.46
C PHE A 85 1.51 -5.61 0.57
N ALA A 86 0.41 -5.99 1.24
CA ALA A 86 0.04 -7.39 1.45
C ALA A 86 -0.24 -8.10 0.12
N ILE A 87 -0.89 -7.45 -0.84
CA ILE A 87 -1.08 -7.98 -2.20
C ILE A 87 0.28 -8.19 -2.87
N GLY A 88 1.18 -7.22 -2.77
CA GLY A 88 2.55 -7.33 -3.31
C GLY A 88 3.32 -8.52 -2.74
N GLU A 89 3.23 -8.78 -1.43
CA GLU A 89 3.85 -9.95 -0.80
C GLU A 89 3.16 -11.26 -1.17
N ALA A 90 1.83 -11.29 -1.22
CA ALA A 90 1.07 -12.48 -1.60
C ALA A 90 1.46 -12.98 -3.00
N MET A 91 1.73 -12.07 -3.95
CA MET A 91 2.23 -12.42 -5.28
C MET A 91 3.60 -13.11 -5.23
N VAL A 92 4.51 -12.66 -4.37
CA VAL A 92 5.85 -13.28 -4.22
C VAL A 92 5.71 -14.68 -3.64
N VAL A 93 4.86 -14.84 -2.63
CA VAL A 93 4.61 -16.14 -1.99
C VAL A 93 4.04 -17.15 -3.00
N MET A 94 3.04 -16.75 -3.78
CA MET A 94 2.46 -17.63 -4.81
C MET A 94 3.50 -18.04 -5.86
N LEU A 95 4.37 -17.12 -6.26
CA LEU A 95 5.45 -17.40 -7.20
C LEU A 95 6.48 -18.40 -6.64
N ALA A 96 6.83 -18.25 -5.36
CA ALA A 96 7.72 -19.19 -4.67
C ALA A 96 7.11 -20.59 -4.55
N ILE A 97 5.80 -20.68 -4.33
CA ILE A 97 5.06 -21.96 -4.31
C ILE A 97 5.14 -22.64 -5.69
N GLU A 98 4.91 -21.90 -6.78
CA GLU A 98 4.99 -22.46 -8.13
C GLU A 98 6.42 -22.93 -8.47
N GLU A 99 7.44 -22.14 -8.15
CA GLU A 99 8.84 -22.51 -8.37
C GLU A 99 9.23 -23.78 -7.61
N ASN A 100 8.81 -23.92 -6.35
CA ASN A 100 9.07 -25.11 -5.53
C ASN A 100 8.32 -26.35 -6.02
N SER A 101 7.08 -26.19 -6.49
CA SER A 101 6.29 -27.29 -7.05
C SER A 101 6.92 -27.83 -8.34
N ARG A 102 7.38 -26.94 -9.23
CA ARG A 102 8.12 -27.35 -10.44
C ARG A 102 9.44 -28.04 -10.11
N ALA A 103 10.20 -27.53 -9.15
CA ALA A 103 11.45 -28.16 -8.72
C ALA A 103 11.21 -29.59 -8.20
N SER A 104 10.16 -29.77 -7.39
CA SER A 104 9.75 -31.08 -6.87
C SER A 104 9.33 -32.04 -7.99
N ALA A 105 8.53 -31.57 -8.96
CA ALA A 105 8.11 -32.37 -10.10
C ALA A 105 9.29 -32.83 -10.97
N VAL A 106 10.29 -31.96 -11.18
CA VAL A 106 11.51 -32.31 -11.92
C VAL A 106 12.35 -33.34 -11.16
N LEU A 107 12.47 -33.21 -9.83
CA LEU A 107 13.19 -34.19 -9.00
C LEU A 107 12.50 -35.56 -9.03
N LEU A 108 11.17 -35.58 -8.91
CA LEU A 108 10.39 -36.82 -8.95
C LEU A 108 10.55 -37.54 -10.30
N ASN A 109 10.48 -36.80 -11.42
CA ASN A 109 10.73 -37.36 -12.75
C ASN A 109 12.14 -37.93 -12.91
N ARG A 110 13.16 -37.29 -12.31
CA ARG A 110 14.53 -37.81 -12.32
C ARG A 110 14.66 -39.09 -11.51
N MET A 111 14.00 -39.17 -10.35
CA MET A 111 13.97 -40.37 -9.52
C MET A 111 13.26 -41.52 -10.24
N ALA A 112 12.07 -41.28 -10.81
CA ALA A 112 11.33 -42.27 -11.57
C ALA A 112 12.12 -42.80 -12.79
N LYS A 113 12.85 -41.92 -13.48
CA LYS A 113 13.71 -42.33 -14.59
C LYS A 113 14.91 -43.17 -14.14
N ARG A 114 15.47 -42.90 -12.96
CA ARG A 114 16.58 -43.67 -12.37
C ARG A 114 16.13 -45.06 -11.92
N ASP A 115 14.92 -45.19 -11.39
CA ASP A 115 14.37 -46.46 -10.90
C ASP A 115 14.01 -47.43 -12.05
N ASN A 116 13.59 -46.88 -13.20
CA ASN A 116 13.24 -47.67 -14.39
C ASN A 116 14.45 -48.19 -15.20
N GLY A 117 15.66 -48.16 -14.66
CA GLY A 117 16.77 -49.01 -15.13
C GLY A 117 17.36 -48.69 -16.50
N THR A 118 17.56 -47.41 -16.84
CA THR A 118 18.59 -47.00 -17.82
C THR A 118 19.66 -46.16 -17.14
#